data_AF-A0A379K4M0-F1
#
_entry.id   AF-A0A379K4M0-F1
#
_cell.length_a   1.000
_cell.length_b   1.000
_cell.length_c   1.000
_cell.angle_alpha   90.00
_cell.angle_beta   90.00
_cell.angle_gamma   90.00
#
_symmetry.space_group_name_H-M   'P 1'
#
loop_
_entity.id
_entity.type
_entity.pdbx_description
1 polymer ?
#
loop_
_entity_poly.entity_id
_entity_poly.type
_entity_poly.pdbx_seq_one_letter_code
_entity_poly.pdbx_strand_id
1 'polypeptide(L)'
;MLLLAGAVFYVMGQKFEFASLLAMPTEPRNEITPGIAFDIVIATAFSWIPLAADYNRNCRSQGVAGVGTWVGYVAATLLAMGLGATVSGFSVLTGMEQTYDPAVLLAGFGFGLPAAIVVFLSVMTTNVMCVYSASLSYLNISPKTPFWKPALCIGVLSILGSQIPGILDNFQSFLLVIGSVFIPAFAVLIADYFLIHRGDYAVDELLSEDGGRYRYLSGFNPAAFLAYGLGAVLAYYWGWASPLAWGASLPVFLITAASYAVLRRWMLVPRAQLA
;
A
#
# COMPACT_ATOMS: atom_id res chain seq x y z
N MET A 1 -15.80 8.60 10.29
CA MET A 1 -15.83 8.09 8.90
C MET A 1 -17.13 7.40 8.53
N LEU A 2 -17.55 6.32 9.21
CA LEU A 2 -18.81 5.63 8.84
C LEU A 2 -20.04 6.56 8.83
N LEU A 3 -20.19 7.41 9.85
CA LEU A 3 -21.26 8.41 9.90
C LEU A 3 -21.17 9.42 8.74
N LEU A 4 -19.97 9.85 8.37
CA LEU A 4 -19.76 10.75 7.24
C LEU A 4 -20.14 10.05 5.93
N ALA A 5 -19.65 8.83 5.70
CA ALA A 5 -20.00 8.05 4.52
C ALA A 5 -21.52 7.83 4.44
N GLY A 6 -22.16 7.45 5.54
CA GLY A 6 -23.61 7.32 5.62
C GLY A 6 -24.35 8.63 5.31
N ALA A 7 -23.88 9.76 5.86
CA ALA A 7 -24.45 11.07 5.57
C ALA A 7 -24.30 11.45 4.09
N VAL A 8 -23.14 11.22 3.49
CA VAL A 8 -22.90 11.46 2.06
C VAL A 8 -23.83 10.59 1.22
N PHE A 9 -23.86 9.27 1.44
CA PHE A 9 -24.74 8.37 0.69
C PHE A 9 -26.22 8.72 0.87
N TYR A 10 -26.64 9.14 2.06
CA TYR A 10 -28.00 9.59 2.32
C TYR A 10 -28.36 10.85 1.54
N VAL A 11 -27.53 11.90 1.63
CA VAL A 11 -27.73 13.16 0.89
C VAL A 11 -27.73 12.91 -0.61
N MET A 12 -26.81 12.07 -1.09
CA MET A 12 -26.73 11.70 -2.50
C MET A 12 -27.95 10.92 -2.97
N GLY A 13 -28.42 9.94 -2.20
CA GLY A 13 -29.61 9.17 -2.53
C GLY A 13 -30.91 9.98 -2.55
N GLN A 14 -30.95 11.13 -1.86
CA GLN A 14 -32.09 12.05 -1.92
C GLN A 14 -32.05 12.99 -3.12
N LYS A 15 -30.85 13.29 -3.62
CA LYS A 15 -30.63 14.30 -4.66
C LYS A 15 -30.40 13.69 -6.04
N PHE A 16 -29.98 12.43 -6.08
CA PHE A 16 -29.56 11.76 -7.30
C PHE A 16 -29.97 10.30 -7.35
N GLU A 17 -30.24 9.82 -8.55
CA GLU A 17 -30.46 8.40 -8.80
C GLU A 17 -29.13 7.69 -8.97
N PHE A 18 -28.80 6.74 -8.08
CA PHE A 18 -27.57 5.94 -8.19
C PHE A 18 -27.45 5.18 -9.53
N ALA A 19 -28.58 4.89 -10.18
CA ALA A 19 -28.61 4.29 -11.52
C ALA A 19 -27.86 5.15 -12.56
N SER A 20 -27.85 6.48 -12.40
CA SER A 20 -27.14 7.40 -13.29
C SER A 20 -25.62 7.23 -13.24
N LEU A 21 -25.06 6.82 -12.09
CA LEU A 21 -23.63 6.49 -11.98
C LEU A 21 -23.27 5.24 -12.76
N LEU A 22 -24.15 4.22 -12.74
CA LEU A 22 -23.94 2.97 -13.47
C LEU A 22 -24.10 3.16 -14.99
N ALA A 23 -24.93 4.12 -15.39
CA ALA A 23 -25.16 4.47 -16.79
C ALA A 23 -24.19 5.54 -17.31
N MET A 24 -23.25 6.02 -16.48
CA MET A 24 -22.31 7.07 -16.85
C MET A 24 -21.45 6.60 -18.04
N PRO A 25 -21.36 7.39 -19.13
CA PRO A 25 -20.55 7.01 -20.27
C PRO A 25 -19.07 6.93 -19.86
N THR A 26 -18.37 5.93 -20.38
CA THR A 26 -16.93 5.78 -20.13
C THR A 26 -16.19 6.89 -20.87
N GLU A 27 -15.64 7.83 -20.11
CA GLU A 27 -14.77 8.86 -20.66
C GLU A 27 -13.44 8.20 -21.10
N PRO A 28 -13.01 8.32 -22.36
CA PRO A 28 -11.77 7.71 -22.84
C PRO A 28 -10.49 8.38 -22.29
N ARG A 29 -10.63 9.36 -21.39
CA ARG A 29 -9.50 10.01 -20.72
C ARG A 29 -8.75 8.98 -19.86
N ASN A 30 -7.51 8.69 -20.26
CA ASN A 30 -6.42 7.97 -19.56
C ASN A 30 -6.07 6.55 -20.02
N GLU A 31 -6.68 5.98 -21.07
CA GLU A 31 -6.26 4.66 -21.60
C GLU A 31 -6.13 3.57 -20.49
N ILE A 32 -6.83 3.73 -19.36
CA ILE A 32 -6.69 2.85 -18.20
C ILE A 32 -7.37 1.54 -18.57
N THR A 33 -6.55 0.54 -18.88
CA THR A 33 -7.04 -0.81 -19.08
C THR A 33 -7.50 -1.40 -17.75
N PRO A 34 -8.44 -2.37 -17.76
CA PRO A 34 -8.82 -3.10 -16.54
C PRO A 34 -7.62 -3.70 -15.79
N GLY A 35 -6.58 -4.13 -16.51
CA GLY A 35 -5.32 -4.61 -15.93
C GLY A 35 -4.56 -3.53 -15.15
N ILE A 36 -4.46 -2.32 -15.70
CA ILE A 36 -3.82 -1.18 -14.99
C ILE A 36 -4.66 -0.79 -13.76
N ALA A 37 -5.98 -0.74 -13.88
CA ALA A 37 -6.86 -0.46 -12.74
C ALA A 37 -6.67 -1.51 -11.62
N PHE A 38 -6.56 -2.78 -11.99
CA PHE A 38 -6.28 -3.87 -11.06
C PHE A 38 -4.90 -3.72 -10.38
N ASP A 39 -3.86 -3.38 -11.15
CA ASP A 39 -2.52 -3.14 -10.61
C ASP A 39 -2.48 -1.96 -9.64
N ILE A 40 -3.19 -0.87 -9.94
CA ILE A 40 -3.30 0.29 -9.05
C ILE A 40 -3.91 -0.14 -7.71
N VAL A 41 -4.99 -0.91 -7.73
CA VAL A 41 -5.63 -1.43 -6.50
C VAL A 41 -4.65 -2.32 -5.73
N ILE A 42 -3.95 -3.24 -6.40
CA ILE A 42 -2.95 -4.09 -5.73
C ILE A 42 -1.80 -3.27 -5.15
N ALA A 43 -1.27 -2.30 -5.89
CA ALA A 43 -0.18 -1.46 -5.43
C ALA A 43 -0.57 -0.70 -4.16
N THR A 44 -1.82 -0.21 -4.07
CA THR A 44 -2.32 0.37 -2.82
C THR A 44 -2.34 -0.64 -1.69
N ALA A 45 -2.77 -1.89 -1.89
CA ALA A 45 -2.77 -2.90 -0.83
C ALA A 45 -1.35 -3.26 -0.35
N PHE A 46 -0.41 -3.41 -1.29
CA PHE A 46 0.97 -3.76 -0.98
C PHE A 46 1.70 -2.66 -0.21
N SER A 47 1.36 -1.38 -0.42
CA SER A 47 1.97 -0.28 0.34
C SER A 47 1.64 -0.31 1.84
N TRP A 48 0.55 -0.97 2.24
CA TRP A 48 0.15 -1.08 3.65
C TRP A 48 0.75 -2.29 4.39
N ILE A 49 1.38 -3.23 3.69
CA ILE A 49 1.95 -4.43 4.32
C ILE A 49 2.96 -4.11 5.44
N PRO A 50 3.90 -3.16 5.29
CA PRO A 50 4.83 -2.82 6.38
C PRO A 50 4.09 -2.36 7.65
N LEU A 51 3.06 -1.53 7.49
CA LEU A 51 2.26 -1.05 8.62
C LEU A 51 1.49 -2.21 9.26
N ALA A 52 0.92 -3.11 8.46
CA ALA A 52 0.25 -4.28 9.00
C ALA A 52 1.20 -5.12 9.88
N ALA A 53 2.45 -5.32 9.46
CA ALA A 53 3.46 -6.02 10.27
C ALA A 53 3.78 -5.28 11.58
N ASP A 54 3.96 -3.96 11.53
CA ASP A 54 4.29 -3.15 12.70
C ASP A 54 3.19 -3.12 13.76
N TYR A 55 1.92 -3.07 13.35
CA TYR A 55 0.80 -2.97 14.27
C TYR A 55 0.34 -4.34 14.78
N ASN A 56 0.40 -5.38 13.93
CA ASN A 56 -0.03 -6.72 14.29
C ASN A 56 0.88 -7.42 15.31
N ARG A 57 2.10 -6.90 15.56
CA ARG A 57 2.98 -7.42 16.63
C ARG A 57 2.33 -7.44 18.01
N ASN A 58 1.35 -6.56 18.23
CA ASN A 58 0.66 -6.40 19.51
C ASN A 58 -0.65 -7.22 19.59
N CYS A 59 -0.98 -7.99 18.55
CA CYS A 59 -2.18 -8.81 18.53
C CYS A 59 -2.02 -10.06 19.40
N ARG A 60 -3.15 -10.54 19.95
CA ARG A 60 -3.20 -11.71 20.83
C ARG A 60 -2.84 -13.03 20.12
N SER A 61 -3.14 -13.13 18.83
CA SER A 61 -2.82 -14.30 18.00
C SER A 61 -2.73 -13.92 16.53
N GLN A 62 -2.02 -14.74 15.75
CA GLN A 62 -1.87 -14.56 14.30
C GLN A 62 -3.21 -14.64 13.56
N GLY A 63 -4.12 -15.52 13.98
CA GLY A 63 -5.46 -15.64 13.39
C GLY A 63 -6.30 -14.38 13.57
N VAL A 64 -6.28 -13.78 14.77
CA VAL A 64 -6.98 -12.52 15.05
C VAL A 64 -6.34 -11.37 14.27
N ALA A 65 -5.01 -11.32 14.20
CA ALA A 65 -4.29 -10.33 13.40
C ALA A 65 -4.67 -10.41 11.90
N GLY A 66 -4.68 -11.62 11.34
CA GLY A 66 -5.01 -11.85 9.93
C GLY A 66 -6.45 -11.48 9.60
N VAL A 67 -7.43 -12.01 10.34
CA VAL A 67 -8.85 -11.72 10.10
C VAL A 67 -9.16 -10.25 10.36
N GLY A 68 -8.65 -9.68 11.46
CA GLY A 68 -8.85 -8.27 11.80
C GLY A 68 -8.31 -7.32 10.73
N THR A 69 -7.09 -7.60 10.23
CA THR A 69 -6.48 -6.82 9.15
C THR A 69 -7.28 -6.97 7.86
N TRP A 70 -7.67 -8.19 7.49
CA TRP A 70 -8.39 -8.43 6.24
C TRP A 70 -9.76 -7.77 6.23
N VAL A 71 -10.59 -7.99 7.27
CA VAL A 71 -11.92 -7.37 7.39
C VAL A 71 -11.80 -5.85 7.45
N GLY A 72 -10.87 -5.33 8.27
CA GLY A 72 -10.66 -3.90 8.43
C GLY A 72 -10.23 -3.23 7.12
N TYR A 73 -9.25 -3.81 6.43
CA TYR A 73 -8.73 -3.28 5.17
C TYR A 73 -9.78 -3.33 4.05
N VAL A 74 -10.46 -4.47 3.87
CA VAL A 74 -11.49 -4.61 2.83
C VAL A 74 -12.65 -3.66 3.08
N ALA A 75 -13.18 -3.61 4.31
CA ALA A 75 -14.28 -2.71 4.64
C ALA A 75 -13.89 -1.24 4.47
N ALA A 76 -12.72 -0.84 4.98
CA ALA A 76 -12.24 0.54 4.87
C ALA A 76 -11.99 0.94 3.42
N THR A 77 -11.39 0.06 2.61
CA THR A 77 -11.06 0.32 1.20
C THR A 77 -12.32 0.43 0.36
N LEU A 78 -13.27 -0.51 0.51
CA LEU A 78 -14.54 -0.45 -0.22
C LEU A 78 -15.33 0.82 0.11
N LEU A 79 -15.36 1.21 1.40
CA LEU A 79 -16.03 2.43 1.81
C LEU A 79 -15.31 3.68 1.30
N ALA A 80 -13.99 3.77 1.43
CA ALA A 80 -13.24 4.96 1.03
C ALA A 80 -13.19 5.14 -0.49
N MET A 81 -12.84 4.08 -1.24
CA MET A 81 -12.82 4.12 -2.71
C MET A 81 -14.23 4.27 -3.27
N GLY A 82 -15.21 3.57 -2.70
CA GLY A 82 -16.62 3.70 -3.10
C GLY A 82 -17.14 5.13 -2.87
N LEU A 83 -16.84 5.73 -1.72
CA LEU A 83 -17.19 7.12 -1.43
C LEU A 83 -16.52 8.09 -2.41
N GLY A 84 -15.21 7.96 -2.64
CA GLY A 84 -14.47 8.81 -3.58
C GLY A 84 -15.00 8.69 -5.01
N ALA A 85 -15.26 7.46 -5.49
CA ALA A 85 -15.83 7.21 -6.81
C ALA A 85 -17.24 7.79 -6.94
N THR A 86 -18.07 7.65 -5.90
CA THR A 86 -19.44 8.19 -5.87
C THR A 86 -19.41 9.72 -5.92
N VAL A 87 -18.62 10.36 -5.04
CA VAL A 87 -18.45 11.82 -5.00
C VAL A 87 -17.92 12.35 -6.34
N SER A 88 -16.91 11.69 -6.90
CA SER A 88 -16.34 12.06 -8.20
C SER A 88 -17.36 11.92 -9.33
N GLY A 89 -18.01 10.76 -9.47
CA GLY A 89 -19.01 10.55 -10.52
C GLY A 89 -20.16 11.55 -10.45
N PHE A 90 -20.66 11.85 -9.26
CA PHE A 90 -21.70 12.86 -9.11
C PHE A 90 -21.22 14.28 -9.41
N SER A 91 -19.99 14.65 -9.04
CA SER A 91 -19.43 15.96 -9.42
C SER A 91 -19.42 16.17 -10.94
N VAL A 92 -19.14 15.11 -11.71
CA VAL A 92 -19.18 15.14 -13.17
C VAL A 92 -20.62 15.23 -13.69
N LEU A 93 -21.52 14.39 -13.17
CA LEU A 93 -22.93 14.37 -13.61
C LEU A 93 -23.66 15.69 -13.36
N THR A 94 -23.29 16.43 -12.32
CA THR A 94 -23.90 17.73 -11.99
C THR A 94 -23.21 18.93 -12.64
N GLY A 95 -22.10 18.72 -13.34
CA GLY A 95 -21.28 19.80 -13.88
C GLY A 95 -20.63 20.68 -12.81
N MET A 96 -20.46 20.15 -11.59
CA MET A 96 -19.69 20.83 -10.55
C MET A 96 -18.19 20.74 -10.86
N GLU A 97 -17.38 21.55 -10.17
CA GLU A 97 -15.94 21.37 -10.18
C GLU A 97 -15.61 19.94 -9.73
N GLN A 98 -14.79 19.23 -10.52
CA GLN A 98 -14.48 17.83 -10.27
C GLN A 98 -13.80 17.67 -8.92
N THR A 99 -14.40 16.87 -8.05
CA THR A 99 -13.89 16.64 -6.71
C THR A 99 -14.11 15.20 -6.28
N TYR A 100 -13.18 14.66 -5.51
CA TYR A 100 -13.30 13.39 -4.82
C TYR A 100 -13.51 13.58 -3.30
N ASP A 101 -13.52 14.83 -2.82
CA ASP A 101 -13.62 15.16 -1.40
C ASP A 101 -15.10 15.24 -0.96
N PRO A 102 -15.56 14.34 -0.08
CA PRO A 102 -16.92 14.38 0.44
C PRO A 102 -17.25 15.67 1.21
N ALA A 103 -16.25 16.36 1.79
CA ALA A 103 -16.47 17.60 2.52
C ALA A 103 -16.84 18.76 1.59
N VAL A 104 -16.20 18.85 0.42
CA VAL A 104 -16.52 19.86 -0.61
C VAL A 104 -17.96 19.66 -1.10
N LEU A 105 -18.34 18.41 -1.36
CA LEU A 105 -19.71 18.07 -1.75
C LEU A 105 -20.73 18.47 -0.67
N LEU A 106 -20.48 18.09 0.58
CA LEU A 106 -21.39 18.39 1.70
C LEU A 106 -21.43 19.88 2.06
N ALA A 107 -20.42 20.66 1.69
CA ALA A 107 -20.44 22.11 1.86
C ALA A 107 -21.59 22.76 1.09
N GLY A 108 -21.91 22.27 -0.11
CA GLY A 108 -23.07 22.72 -0.89
C GLY A 108 -24.42 22.48 -0.20
N PHE A 109 -24.46 21.61 0.81
CA PHE A 109 -25.65 21.29 1.59
C PHE A 109 -25.60 21.82 3.04
N GLY A 110 -24.62 22.68 3.38
CA GLY A 110 -24.48 23.26 4.71
C GLY A 110 -23.76 22.38 5.74
N PHE A 111 -23.25 21.21 5.34
CA PHE A 111 -22.56 20.26 6.22
C PHE A 111 -21.03 20.21 6.00
N GLY A 112 -20.47 21.18 5.28
CA GLY A 112 -19.06 21.20 4.89
C GLY A 112 -18.09 21.21 6.07
N LEU A 113 -18.31 22.07 7.08
CA LEU A 113 -17.42 22.17 8.23
C LEU A 113 -17.42 20.87 9.08
N PRO A 114 -18.58 20.30 9.48
CA PRO A 114 -18.60 19.00 10.15
C PRO A 114 -17.90 17.89 9.34
N ALA A 115 -18.13 17.86 8.02
CA ALA A 115 -17.49 16.87 7.15
C ALA A 115 -15.97 17.04 7.11
N ALA A 116 -15.48 18.29 6.96
CA ALA A 116 -14.07 18.61 6.95
C ALA A 116 -13.37 18.21 8.27
N ILE A 117 -14.01 18.41 9.42
CA ILE A 117 -13.47 17.97 10.73
C ILE A 117 -13.31 16.45 10.76
N VAL A 118 -14.31 15.71 10.27
CA VAL A 118 -14.25 14.25 10.23
C VAL A 118 -13.14 13.76 9.29
N VAL A 119 -13.02 14.37 8.10
CA VAL A 119 -11.92 14.10 7.15
C VAL A 119 -10.56 14.40 7.77
N PHE A 120 -10.41 15.58 8.39
CA PHE A 120 -9.18 15.99 9.06
C PHE A 120 -8.74 14.98 10.13
N LEU A 121 -9.65 14.59 11.02
CA LEU A 121 -9.33 13.62 12.08
C LEU A 121 -8.93 12.26 11.52
N SER A 122 -9.58 11.80 10.45
CA SER A 122 -9.26 10.52 9.81
C SER A 122 -7.89 10.53 9.12
N VAL A 123 -7.58 11.61 8.40
CA VAL A 123 -6.27 11.78 7.75
C VAL A 123 -5.18 11.93 8.80
N MET A 124 -5.44 12.65 9.90
CA MET A 124 -4.53 12.76 11.03
C MET A 124 -4.18 11.39 11.63
N THR A 125 -5.18 10.55 11.93
CA THR A 125 -4.92 9.19 12.45
C THR A 125 -4.06 8.37 11.50
N THR A 126 -4.31 8.48 10.20
CA THR A 126 -3.52 7.76 9.17
C THR A 126 -2.07 8.24 9.13
N ASN A 127 -1.86 9.55 9.15
CA ASN A 127 -0.51 10.13 9.13
C ASN A 127 0.29 9.78 10.39
N VAL A 128 -0.37 9.72 11.56
CA VAL A 128 0.27 9.24 12.80
C VAL A 128 0.76 7.80 12.63
N MET A 129 -0.02 6.92 11.99
CA MET A 129 0.40 5.54 11.75
C MET A 129 1.61 5.44 10.83
N CYS A 130 1.63 6.22 9.75
CA CYS A 130 2.75 6.25 8.81
C CYS A 130 4.05 6.75 9.49
N VAL A 131 3.98 7.85 10.24
CA VAL A 131 5.15 8.39 10.96
C VAL A 131 5.65 7.41 12.02
N TYR A 132 4.75 6.73 12.73
CA TYR A 132 5.11 5.73 13.72
C TYR A 132 5.85 4.55 13.09
N SER A 133 5.31 3.95 12.03
CA SER A 133 5.93 2.83 11.30
C SER A 133 7.29 3.20 10.68
N ALA A 134 7.38 4.37 10.06
CA ALA A 134 8.65 4.87 9.52
C ALA A 134 9.70 5.11 10.63
N SER A 135 9.27 5.61 11.79
CA SER A 135 10.16 5.80 12.95
C SER A 135 10.69 4.48 13.50
N LEU A 136 9.85 3.44 13.55
CA LEU A 136 10.27 2.10 13.95
C LEU A 136 11.24 1.47 12.95
N SER A 137 11.00 1.66 11.66
CA SER A 137 11.92 1.23 10.61
C SER A 137 13.31 1.83 10.79
N TYR A 138 13.40 3.12 11.18
CA TYR A 138 14.67 3.75 11.53
C TYR A 138 15.29 3.17 12.81
N LEU A 139 14.48 2.92 13.84
CA LEU A 139 14.97 2.36 15.11
C LEU A 139 15.48 0.92 14.97
N ASN A 140 15.00 0.16 13.97
CA ASN A 140 15.59 -1.14 13.64
C ASN A 140 17.03 -1.02 13.13
N ILE A 141 17.41 0.12 12.53
CA ILE A 141 18.78 0.41 12.07
C ILE A 141 19.62 1.01 13.21
N SER A 142 19.04 1.94 13.97
CA SER A 142 19.73 2.65 15.05
C SER A 142 18.89 2.66 16.34
N PRO A 143 18.90 1.55 17.12
CA PRO A 143 18.01 1.36 18.27
C PRO A 143 18.31 2.28 19.45
N LYS A 144 19.51 2.86 19.50
CA LYS A 144 19.95 3.76 20.59
C LYS A 144 19.35 5.16 20.47
N THR A 145 18.72 5.51 19.35
CA THR A 145 18.17 6.84 19.13
C THR A 145 16.82 6.98 19.87
N PRO A 146 16.58 8.07 20.62
CA PRO A 146 15.28 8.26 21.26
C PRO A 146 14.19 8.49 20.21
N PHE A 147 13.04 7.82 20.37
CA PHE A 147 11.93 7.77 19.40
C PHE A 147 11.48 9.13 18.85
N TRP A 148 11.46 10.18 19.68
CA TRP A 148 10.98 11.50 19.26
C TRP A 148 11.82 12.14 18.14
N LYS A 149 13.13 11.81 18.03
CA LYS A 149 14.02 12.37 17.01
C LYS A 149 13.66 11.92 15.59
N PRO A 150 13.62 10.61 15.28
CA PRO A 150 13.17 10.14 13.96
C PRO A 150 11.72 10.54 13.69
N ALA A 151 10.82 10.47 14.68
CA ALA A 151 9.43 10.86 14.50
C ALA A 151 9.28 12.35 14.10
N LEU A 152 10.02 13.24 14.75
CA LEU A 152 10.03 14.67 14.40
C LEU A 152 10.64 14.90 13.01
N CYS A 153 11.77 14.27 12.72
CA CYS A 153 12.46 14.42 11.44
C CYS A 153 11.57 13.95 10.27
N ILE A 154 11.02 12.73 10.38
CA ILE A 154 10.12 12.16 9.37
C ILE A 154 8.84 13.00 9.25
N GLY A 155 8.29 13.49 10.37
CA GLY A 155 7.13 14.37 10.35
C GLY A 155 7.38 15.68 9.60
N VAL A 156 8.50 16.36 9.89
CA VAL A 156 8.90 17.59 9.19
C VAL A 156 9.13 17.33 7.70
N LEU A 157 9.85 16.25 7.36
CA LEU A 157 10.08 15.89 5.96
C LEU A 157 8.76 15.58 5.23
N SER A 158 7.80 14.93 5.89
CA SER A 158 6.48 14.65 5.33
C SER A 158 5.67 15.93 5.08
N ILE A 159 5.77 16.92 5.99
CA ILE A 159 5.15 18.23 5.81
C ILE A 159 5.78 18.97 4.63
N LEU A 160 7.11 18.96 4.51
CA LEU A 160 7.80 19.59 3.38
C LEU A 160 7.45 18.89 2.06
N GLY A 161 7.41 17.56 2.05
CA GLY A 161 7.03 16.75 0.90
C GLY A 161 5.59 16.98 0.45
N SER A 162 4.66 17.26 1.38
CA SER A 162 3.26 17.55 1.04
C SER A 162 3.07 18.89 0.34
N GLN A 163 4.05 19.79 0.37
CA GLN A 163 4.01 21.07 -0.33
C GLN A 163 4.44 20.96 -1.80
N ILE A 164 4.89 19.79 -2.27
CA ILE A 164 5.31 19.60 -3.66
C ILE A 164 4.06 19.63 -4.56
N PRO A 165 3.94 20.61 -5.48
CA PRO A 165 2.78 20.72 -6.36
C PRO A 165 2.77 19.60 -7.40
N GLY A 166 1.58 19.22 -7.87
CA GLY A 166 1.41 18.27 -8.98
C GLY A 166 1.62 16.79 -8.63
N ILE A 167 1.81 16.44 -7.36
CA ILE A 167 1.83 15.05 -6.91
C ILE A 167 0.50 14.34 -7.24
N LEU A 168 -0.63 15.03 -7.05
CA LEU A 168 -1.94 14.47 -7.30
C LEU A 168 -2.19 14.24 -8.81
N ASP A 169 -1.64 15.09 -9.67
CA ASP A 169 -1.74 14.92 -11.13
C ASP A 169 -1.02 13.66 -11.62
N ASN A 170 0.04 13.26 -10.91
CA ASN A 170 0.84 12.07 -11.21
C ASN A 170 0.55 10.90 -10.26
N PHE A 171 -0.58 10.94 -9.54
CA PHE A 171 -0.88 9.95 -8.50
C PHE A 171 -0.94 8.51 -9.05
N GLN A 172 -1.50 8.32 -10.25
CA GLN A 172 -1.52 7.03 -10.92
C GLN A 172 -0.09 6.49 -11.17
N SER A 173 0.77 7.31 -11.79
CA SER A 173 2.16 6.95 -12.06
C SER A 173 2.91 6.65 -10.77
N PHE A 174 2.67 7.43 -9.72
CA PHE A 174 3.22 7.18 -8.39
C PHE A 174 2.81 5.81 -7.84
N LEU A 175 1.52 5.44 -7.93
CA LEU A 175 1.05 4.13 -7.47
C LEU A 175 1.67 2.98 -8.27
N LEU A 176 1.83 3.13 -9.58
CA LEU A 176 2.54 2.13 -10.39
C LEU A 176 4.01 1.99 -9.97
N VAL A 177 4.70 3.10 -9.65
CA VAL A 177 6.08 3.05 -9.12
C VAL A 177 6.12 2.30 -7.79
N ILE A 178 5.20 2.60 -6.87
CA ILE A 178 5.07 1.88 -5.60
C ILE A 178 4.86 0.38 -5.85
N GLY A 179 3.95 0.01 -6.76
CA GLY A 179 3.74 -1.38 -7.16
C GLY A 179 5.03 -2.03 -7.65
N SER A 180 5.77 -1.35 -8.54
CA SER A 180 7.00 -1.89 -9.13
C SER A 180 8.11 -2.19 -8.11
N VAL A 181 8.12 -1.51 -6.97
CA VAL A 181 9.10 -1.68 -5.90
C VAL A 181 8.57 -2.65 -4.83
N PHE A 182 7.34 -2.46 -4.37
CA PHE A 182 6.82 -3.19 -3.21
C PHE A 182 6.44 -4.63 -3.56
N ILE A 183 5.82 -4.86 -4.72
CA ILE A 183 5.36 -6.19 -5.13
C ILE A 183 6.51 -7.20 -5.19
N PRO A 184 7.64 -6.96 -5.88
CA PRO A 184 8.75 -7.91 -5.91
C PRO A 184 9.43 -8.06 -4.54
N ALA A 185 9.53 -7.00 -3.74
CA ALA A 185 10.10 -7.09 -2.40
C ALA A 185 9.28 -8.03 -1.50
N PHE A 186 7.96 -7.89 -1.52
CA PHE A 186 7.05 -8.74 -0.75
C PHE A 186 6.92 -10.15 -1.35
N ALA A 187 7.10 -10.32 -2.66
CA ALA A 187 7.19 -11.64 -3.27
C ALA A 187 8.37 -12.44 -2.72
N VAL A 188 9.55 -11.82 -2.60
CA VAL A 188 10.72 -12.44 -1.96
C VAL A 188 10.42 -12.74 -0.48
N LEU A 189 9.89 -11.78 0.28
CA LEU A 189 9.57 -11.96 1.70
C LEU A 189 8.60 -13.14 1.94
N ILE A 190 7.50 -13.18 1.20
CA ILE A 190 6.47 -14.22 1.34
C ILE A 190 7.02 -15.58 0.91
N ALA A 191 7.81 -15.64 -0.16
CA ALA A 191 8.46 -16.87 -0.58
C ALA A 191 9.49 -17.36 0.46
N ASP A 192 10.28 -16.46 1.03
CA ASP A 192 11.24 -16.78 2.08
C ASP A 192 10.55 -17.36 3.32
N TYR A 193 9.46 -16.73 3.74
CA TYR A 193 8.75 -17.13 4.96
C TYR A 193 7.95 -18.43 4.77
N PHE A 194 7.11 -18.53 3.74
CA PHE A 194 6.16 -19.64 3.61
C PHE A 194 6.71 -20.84 2.82
N LEU A 195 7.51 -20.61 1.76
CA LEU A 195 7.98 -21.69 0.90
C LEU A 195 9.31 -22.26 1.38
N ILE A 196 10.23 -21.38 1.79
CA ILE A 196 11.60 -21.75 2.13
C ILE A 196 11.71 -22.15 3.60
N HIS A 197 11.45 -21.22 4.52
CA HIS A 197 11.61 -21.45 5.96
C HIS A 197 10.34 -22.04 6.60
N ARG A 198 9.20 -22.03 5.88
CA ARG A 198 7.91 -22.59 6.32
C ARG A 198 7.47 -22.07 7.69
N GLY A 199 7.76 -20.81 7.98
CA GLY A 199 7.47 -20.14 9.24
C GLY A 199 8.46 -20.43 10.38
N ASP A 200 9.49 -21.24 10.15
CA ASP A 200 10.50 -21.57 11.15
C ASP A 200 11.74 -20.66 11.01
N TYR A 201 11.85 -19.69 11.91
CA TYR A 201 13.00 -18.79 12.00
C TYR A 201 13.62 -18.87 13.39
N ALA A 202 14.94 -19.09 13.42
CA ALA A 202 15.74 -18.89 14.63
C ALA A 202 15.80 -17.39 15.00
N VAL A 203 14.88 -16.96 15.88
CA VAL A 203 14.71 -15.55 16.28
C VAL A 203 15.99 -14.96 16.89
N ASP A 204 16.68 -15.72 17.73
CA ASP A 204 17.91 -15.27 18.39
C ASP A 204 19.01 -14.94 17.37
N GLU A 205 19.13 -15.73 16.31
CA GLU A 205 20.09 -15.47 15.23
C GLU A 205 19.67 -14.30 14.34
N LEU A 206 18.37 -14.13 14.10
CA LEU A 206 17.83 -13.01 13.32
C LEU A 206 18.06 -11.66 14.00
N LEU A 207 18.03 -11.64 15.34
CA LEU A 207 18.25 -10.44 16.14
C LEU A 207 19.71 -10.24 16.56
N SER A 208 20.60 -11.17 16.23
CA SER A 208 22.02 -11.06 16.56
C SER A 208 22.71 -9.98 15.71
N GLU A 209 23.63 -9.20 16.31
CA GLU A 209 24.39 -8.18 15.56
C GLU A 209 25.27 -8.80 14.46
N ASP A 210 25.69 -10.05 14.66
CA ASP A 210 26.45 -10.82 13.68
C ASP A 210 25.56 -11.48 12.60
N GLY A 211 24.24 -11.29 12.64
CA GLY A 211 23.25 -11.77 11.67
C GLY A 211 23.09 -13.30 11.58
N GLY A 212 23.84 -14.07 12.36
CA GLY A 212 23.80 -15.54 12.41
C GLY A 212 23.78 -16.20 11.03
N ARG A 213 22.92 -17.22 10.87
CA ARG A 213 22.70 -17.90 9.59
C ARG A 213 22.07 -17.01 8.50
N TYR A 214 21.60 -15.80 8.83
CA TYR A 214 20.96 -14.86 7.91
C TYR A 214 21.88 -13.73 7.45
N ARG A 215 23.17 -13.75 7.83
CA ARG A 215 24.15 -12.76 7.35
C ARG A 215 24.54 -12.95 5.88
N TYR A 216 24.36 -14.15 5.30
CA TYR A 216 24.72 -14.45 3.91
C TYR A 216 26.11 -13.89 3.53
N LEU A 217 26.22 -13.11 2.46
CA LEU A 217 27.44 -12.45 2.01
C LEU A 217 27.58 -11.07 2.67
N SER A 218 28.17 -11.02 3.86
CA SER A 218 28.43 -9.76 4.60
C SER A 218 27.18 -8.89 4.86
N GLY A 219 26.04 -9.52 5.08
CA GLY A 219 24.72 -8.88 5.29
C GLY A 219 23.82 -8.91 4.06
N PHE A 220 24.30 -9.40 2.91
CA PHE A 220 23.56 -9.38 1.65
C PHE A 220 23.20 -10.79 1.15
N ASN A 221 21.92 -10.99 0.83
CA ASN A 221 21.44 -12.18 0.13
C ASN A 221 21.38 -11.91 -1.39
N PRO A 222 22.40 -12.32 -2.18
CA PRO A 222 22.44 -12.02 -3.61
C PRO A 222 21.27 -12.64 -4.38
N ALA A 223 20.78 -13.82 -3.96
CA ALA A 223 19.63 -14.46 -4.60
C ALA A 223 18.35 -13.61 -4.44
N ALA A 224 18.14 -13.06 -3.25
CA ALA A 224 17.00 -12.17 -2.97
C ALA A 224 17.07 -10.89 -3.80
N PHE A 225 18.23 -10.23 -3.83
CA PHE A 225 18.41 -8.98 -4.58
C PHE A 225 18.30 -9.18 -6.09
N LEU A 226 18.80 -10.29 -6.64
CA LEU A 226 18.67 -10.60 -8.06
C LEU A 226 17.22 -10.94 -8.45
N ALA A 227 16.52 -11.73 -7.65
CA ALA A 227 15.10 -12.00 -7.84
C ALA A 227 14.27 -10.72 -7.78
N TYR A 228 14.53 -9.88 -6.78
CA TYR A 228 13.92 -8.57 -6.62
C TYR A 228 14.17 -7.67 -7.84
N GLY A 229 15.42 -7.56 -8.28
CA GLY A 229 15.80 -6.75 -9.45
C GLY A 229 15.11 -7.21 -10.73
N LEU A 230 15.05 -8.53 -10.96
CA LEU A 230 14.28 -9.11 -12.07
C LEU A 230 12.80 -8.73 -11.99
N GLY A 231 12.20 -8.87 -10.80
CA GLY A 231 10.81 -8.51 -10.55
C GLY A 231 10.51 -7.03 -10.80
N ALA A 232 11.37 -6.13 -10.30
CA ALA A 232 11.22 -4.69 -10.48
C ALA A 232 11.34 -4.28 -11.96
N VAL A 233 12.27 -4.88 -12.71
CA VAL A 233 12.40 -4.66 -14.16
C VAL A 233 11.16 -5.16 -14.91
N LEU A 234 10.64 -6.33 -14.56
CA LEU A 234 9.42 -6.85 -15.17
C LEU A 234 8.19 -5.99 -14.83
N ALA A 235 8.09 -5.50 -13.60
CA ALA A 235 7.02 -4.60 -13.19
C ALA A 235 7.08 -3.26 -13.93
N TYR A 236 8.27 -2.72 -14.13
CA TYR A 236 8.45 -1.53 -14.95
C TYR A 236 8.09 -1.80 -16.43
N TYR A 237 8.57 -2.92 -16.99
CA TYR A 237 8.32 -3.25 -18.38
C TYR A 237 6.83 -3.49 -18.66
N TRP A 238 6.15 -4.28 -17.84
CA TRP A 238 4.72 -4.56 -18.00
C TRP A 238 3.79 -3.50 -17.40
N GLY A 239 4.31 -2.54 -16.63
CA GLY A 239 3.53 -1.41 -16.13
C GLY A 239 3.49 -0.24 -17.12
N TRP A 240 4.56 -0.03 -17.90
CA TRP A 240 4.69 1.15 -18.77
C TRP A 240 5.04 0.83 -20.23
N ALA A 241 5.96 -0.09 -20.50
CA ALA A 241 6.46 -0.31 -21.86
C ALA A 241 5.54 -1.23 -22.69
N SER A 242 5.01 -2.27 -22.06
CA SER A 242 4.10 -3.24 -22.68
C SER A 242 3.03 -3.70 -21.69
N PRO A 243 2.02 -2.87 -21.40
CA PRO A 243 0.95 -3.18 -20.45
C PRO A 243 0.27 -4.52 -20.72
N LEU A 244 0.22 -5.37 -19.70
CA LEU A 244 -0.54 -6.62 -19.75
C LEU A 244 -2.03 -6.31 -19.56
N ALA A 245 -2.89 -6.91 -20.39
CA ALA A 245 -4.34 -6.68 -20.35
C ALA A 245 -5.00 -7.00 -19.00
N TRP A 246 -4.36 -7.86 -18.20
CA TRP A 246 -4.84 -8.39 -16.92
C TRP A 246 -3.96 -7.96 -15.72
N GLY A 247 -3.02 -7.04 -15.95
CA GLY A 247 -2.14 -6.47 -14.91
C GLY A 247 -0.79 -7.17 -14.77
N ALA A 248 0.24 -6.40 -14.42
CA ALA A 248 1.61 -6.80 -14.19
C ALA A 248 1.87 -7.34 -12.77
N SER A 249 1.03 -6.99 -11.80
CA SER A 249 1.29 -7.26 -10.38
C SER A 249 1.40 -8.74 -10.04
N LEU A 250 0.41 -9.54 -10.45
CA LEU A 250 0.38 -10.98 -10.18
C LEU A 250 1.53 -11.73 -10.87
N PRO A 251 1.82 -11.50 -12.17
CA PRO A 251 2.97 -12.10 -12.86
C PRO A 251 4.28 -11.80 -12.18
N VAL A 252 4.52 -10.52 -11.89
CA VAL A 252 5.74 -10.07 -11.23
C VAL A 252 5.89 -10.76 -9.90
N PHE A 253 4.82 -10.82 -9.11
CA PHE A 253 4.85 -11.49 -7.82
C PHE A 253 5.25 -12.96 -7.95
N LEU A 254 4.57 -13.72 -8.82
CA LEU A 254 4.81 -15.15 -9.00
C LEU A 254 6.20 -15.43 -9.57
N ILE A 255 6.63 -14.67 -10.58
CA ILE A 255 7.95 -14.83 -11.21
C ILE A 255 9.06 -14.46 -10.22
N THR A 256 8.89 -13.39 -9.45
CA THR A 256 9.86 -12.99 -8.43
C THR A 256 9.99 -14.07 -7.35
N ALA A 257 8.87 -14.56 -6.81
CA ALA A 257 8.85 -15.63 -5.81
C ALA A 257 9.49 -16.93 -6.34
N ALA A 258 9.14 -17.35 -7.56
CA ALA A 258 9.69 -18.54 -8.19
C ALA A 258 11.20 -18.38 -8.49
N SER A 259 11.61 -17.23 -9.02
CA SER A 259 13.01 -16.93 -9.30
C SER A 259 13.84 -16.94 -8.02
N TYR A 260 13.33 -16.40 -6.92
CA TYR A 260 14.00 -16.46 -5.62
C TYR A 260 14.15 -17.90 -5.12
N ALA A 261 13.08 -18.69 -5.18
CA ALA A 261 13.09 -20.09 -4.77
C ALA A 261 14.08 -20.95 -5.59
N VAL A 262 14.25 -20.63 -6.87
CA VAL A 262 15.25 -21.26 -7.73
C VAL A 262 16.65 -20.73 -7.39
N LEU A 263 16.91 -19.43 -7.51
CA LEU A 263 18.23 -18.81 -7.34
C LEU A 263 18.88 -19.14 -6.00
N ARG A 264 18.09 -19.24 -4.92
CA ARG A 264 18.58 -19.66 -3.60
C ARG A 264 19.24 -21.04 -3.62
N ARG A 265 18.82 -21.96 -4.49
CA ARG A 265 19.42 -23.31 -4.58
C ARG A 265 20.81 -23.31 -5.22
N TRP A 266 21.11 -22.29 -6.03
CA TRP A 266 22.34 -22.23 -6.85
C TRP A 266 23.34 -21.20 -6.35
N MET A 267 22.89 -20.21 -5.57
CA MET A 267 23.73 -19.16 -5.01
C MET A 267 24.04 -19.42 -3.54
N LEU A 268 25.16 -18.85 -3.07
CA LEU A 268 25.78 -19.05 -1.74
C LEU A 268 24.77 -18.87 -0.58
N VAL A 269 24.07 -19.95 -0.24
CA VAL A 269 23.36 -20.09 1.02
C VAL A 269 24.35 -20.66 2.02
N PRO A 270 24.57 -20.00 3.18
CA PRO A 270 25.40 -20.56 4.25
C PRO A 270 24.94 -21.98 4.55
N ARG A 271 25.87 -22.95 4.65
CA ARG A 271 25.53 -24.38 4.91
C ARG A 271 24.60 -24.56 6.13
N ALA A 272 24.62 -23.64 7.09
CA ALA A 272 23.74 -23.59 8.25
C ALA A 272 22.25 -23.39 7.95
N GLN A 273 21.87 -22.96 6.74
CA GLN A 273 20.47 -22.85 6.29
C GLN A 273 20.02 -24.02 5.39
N LEU A 274 20.93 -24.95 5.06
CA LEU A 274 20.66 -26.13 4.23
C LEU A 274 20.51 -27.42 5.07
N ALA A 275 20.86 -27.36 6.36
CA ALA A 275 20.68 -28.41 7.35
C ALA A 275 19.35 -28.21 8.10
#